data_AF-A0A2P4PRS3-F1
#
_entry.id   AF-A0A2P4PRS3-F1
#
_cell.length_a   1.000
_cell.length_b   1.000
_cell.length_c   1.000
_cell.angle_alpha   90.00
_cell.angle_beta   90.00
_cell.angle_gamma   90.00
#
_symmetry.space_group_name_H-M   'P 1'
#
loop_
_entity.id
_entity.type
_entity.pdbx_description
1 polymer ?
#
loop_
_entity_poly.entity_id
_entity_poly.type
_entity_poly.pdbx_seq_one_letter_code
_entity_poly.pdbx_strand_id
1 'polypeptide(L)'
;MNSLHTAIISTLEEMNVKKYKNTPRRNNFPLELRQKYNYIHQINSLESLLKNGLFLLSQEFSNEFSATTTEKNELLLNFNHLWRRKSKWIIKIFHMYKILYSIHLFNNSLNSYEDIEHVLINICNLKHHITELIKKERSDWDLQQINFFINRRNDDIKNNQKRALNSILERNPRKITLDRLKY
;
A
#
# COMPACT_ATOMS: atom_id res chain seq x y z
N MET A 1 23.98 -0.80 17.48
CA MET A 1 23.34 0.29 16.70
C MET A 1 24.39 1.37 16.46
N ASN A 2 24.48 1.91 15.24
CA ASN A 2 25.58 2.79 14.81
C ASN A 2 25.60 4.13 15.57
N SER A 3 26.70 4.46 16.24
CA SER A 3 26.90 5.74 16.96
C SER A 3 26.71 6.96 16.06
N LEU A 4 27.06 6.83 14.79
CA LEU A 4 26.85 7.85 13.75
C LEU A 4 25.37 8.14 13.54
N HIS A 5 24.52 7.11 13.57
CA HIS A 5 23.08 7.26 13.36
C HIS A 5 22.43 8.03 14.51
N THR A 6 22.83 7.75 15.74
CA THR A 6 22.37 8.46 16.93
C THR A 6 22.81 9.93 16.95
N ALA A 7 24.05 10.23 16.54
CA ALA A 7 24.55 11.60 16.46
C ALA A 7 23.84 12.45 15.39
N ILE A 8 23.49 11.83 14.25
CA ILE A 8 22.71 12.50 13.20
C ILE A 8 21.28 12.81 13.70
N ILE A 9 20.66 11.92 14.46
CA ILE A 9 19.31 12.15 14.99
C ILE A 9 19.30 13.28 16.03
N SER A 10 20.25 13.30 16.97
CA SER A 10 20.29 14.32 18.03
C SER A 10 20.52 15.72 17.47
N THR A 11 21.43 15.86 16.49
CA THR A 11 21.69 17.14 15.82
C THR A 11 20.48 17.63 15.02
N LEU A 12 19.76 16.74 14.33
CA LEU A 12 18.53 17.11 13.62
C LEU A 12 17.40 17.55 14.57
N GLU A 13 17.35 17.00 15.78
CA GLU A 13 16.41 17.40 16.83
C GLU A 13 16.76 18.75 17.44
N GLU A 14 18.04 19.00 17.75
CA GLU A 14 18.55 20.30 18.24
C GLU A 14 18.30 21.44 17.24
N MET A 15 18.47 21.17 15.95
CA MET A 15 18.30 22.18 14.91
C MET A 15 16.84 22.55 14.62
N ASN A 16 15.86 21.93 15.30
CA ASN A 16 14.42 22.18 15.13
C ASN A 16 13.97 22.14 13.65
N VAL A 17 14.66 21.34 12.83
CA VAL A 17 14.38 21.25 11.40
C VAL A 17 13.01 20.61 11.24
N LYS A 18 12.05 21.37 10.71
CA LYS A 18 10.73 20.81 10.37
C LYS A 18 10.96 19.61 9.45
N LYS A 19 10.75 18.40 9.98
CA LYS A 19 10.78 17.17 9.18
C LYS A 19 9.77 17.34 8.06
N TYR A 20 10.26 17.41 6.83
CA TYR A 20 9.42 17.58 5.66
C TYR A 20 8.59 16.29 5.50
N LYS A 21 7.32 16.32 5.94
CA LYS A 21 6.39 15.20 5.76
C LYS A 21 5.92 15.18 4.30
N ASN A 22 6.79 14.73 3.40
CA ASN A 22 6.34 14.27 2.10
C ASN A 22 5.99 12.79 2.24
N THR A 23 4.82 12.49 2.79
CA THR A 23 4.21 11.20 2.46
C THR A 23 3.73 11.32 1.02
N PRO A 24 4.34 10.60 0.05
CA PRO A 24 3.83 10.64 -1.32
C PRO A 24 2.35 10.26 -1.27
N ARG A 25 1.49 11.10 -1.87
CA ARG A 25 0.08 10.75 -2.04
C ARG A 25 0.04 9.39 -2.71
N ARG A 26 -0.87 8.51 -2.31
CA ARG A 26 -0.97 7.12 -2.81
C ARG A 26 -0.92 7.02 -4.34
N ASN A 27 -1.37 8.07 -5.05
CA ASN A 27 -1.35 8.18 -6.50
C ASN A 27 0.04 8.32 -7.14
N ASN A 28 1.06 8.67 -6.37
CA ASN A 28 2.43 8.85 -6.85
C ASN A 28 3.23 7.54 -6.86
N PHE A 29 2.69 6.48 -6.25
CA PHE A 29 3.33 5.17 -6.31
C PHE A 29 3.10 4.49 -7.67
N PRO A 30 4.05 3.65 -8.11
CA PRO A 30 3.85 2.78 -9.27
C PRO A 30 2.55 1.98 -9.17
N LEU A 31 1.95 1.66 -10.32
CA LEU A 31 0.67 0.94 -10.38
C LEU A 31 0.73 -0.38 -9.60
N GLU A 32 1.82 -1.14 -9.73
CA GLU A 32 2.03 -2.41 -9.06
C GLU A 32 1.98 -2.28 -7.52
N LEU A 33 2.70 -1.30 -6.97
CA LEU A 33 2.70 -1.04 -5.53
C LEU A 33 1.29 -0.63 -5.04
N ARG A 34 0.58 0.21 -5.82
CA ARG A 34 -0.81 0.61 -5.50
C ARG A 34 -1.76 -0.59 -5.50
N GLN A 35 -1.61 -1.50 -6.46
CA GLN A 35 -2.39 -2.73 -6.54
C GLN A 35 -2.14 -3.61 -5.30
N LYS A 36 -0.88 -3.78 -4.88
CA LYS A 36 -0.55 -4.55 -3.67
C LYS A 36 -1.16 -3.94 -2.41
N TYR A 37 -1.13 -2.62 -2.25
CA TYR A 37 -1.87 -1.95 -1.17
C TYR A 37 -3.38 -2.20 -1.23
N ASN A 38 -3.97 -2.20 -2.43
CA ASN A 38 -5.39 -2.58 -2.60
C ASN A 38 -5.65 -4.04 -2.19
N TYR A 39 -4.73 -4.95 -2.49
CA TYR A 39 -4.85 -6.35 -2.06
C TYR A 39 -4.90 -6.45 -0.54
N ILE A 40 -4.03 -5.72 0.18
CA ILE A 40 -4.06 -5.68 1.65
C ILE A 40 -5.42 -5.20 2.18
N HIS A 41 -6.01 -4.15 1.59
CA HIS A 41 -7.33 -3.69 1.99
C HIS A 41 -8.42 -4.76 1.79
N GLN A 42 -8.39 -5.47 0.66
CA GLN A 42 -9.36 -6.53 0.38
C GLN A 42 -9.15 -7.74 1.29
N ILE A 43 -7.90 -8.08 1.60
CA ILE A 43 -7.55 -9.13 2.56
C ILE A 43 -8.06 -8.78 3.96
N ASN A 44 -7.90 -7.54 4.43
CA ASN A 44 -8.44 -7.12 5.73
C ASN A 44 -9.98 -7.26 5.80
N SER A 45 -10.67 -6.95 4.70
CA SER A 45 -12.12 -7.17 4.62
C SER A 45 -12.49 -8.66 4.68
N LEU A 46 -11.65 -9.53 4.10
CA LEU A 46 -11.80 -10.98 4.17
C LEU A 46 -11.52 -11.53 5.57
N GLU A 47 -10.46 -11.08 6.24
CA GLU A 47 -10.17 -11.42 7.63
C GLU A 47 -11.36 -11.06 8.56
N SER A 48 -11.94 -9.88 8.38
CA SER A 48 -13.12 -9.47 9.15
C SER A 48 -14.32 -10.37 8.90
N LEU A 49 -14.56 -10.77 7.64
CA LEU A 49 -15.64 -11.72 7.32
C LEU A 49 -15.42 -13.06 8.01
N LEU A 50 -14.21 -13.61 7.96
CA LEU A 50 -13.89 -14.90 8.59
C LEU A 50 -13.98 -14.85 10.11
N LYS A 51 -13.54 -13.75 10.73
CA LYS A 51 -13.73 -13.54 12.17
C LYS A 51 -15.20 -13.53 12.57
N ASN A 52 -16.06 -12.92 11.75
CA ASN A 52 -17.51 -13.00 11.96
C ASN A 52 -18.01 -14.44 11.82
N GLY A 53 -17.49 -15.21 10.87
CA GLY A 53 -17.78 -16.65 10.73
C GLY A 53 -17.39 -17.47 11.96
N LEU A 54 -16.19 -17.25 12.51
CA LEU A 54 -15.75 -17.86 13.77
C LEU A 54 -16.68 -17.50 14.92
N PHE A 55 -17.06 -16.22 15.03
CA PHE A 55 -17.99 -15.76 16.05
C PHE A 55 -19.35 -16.48 15.94
N LEU A 56 -19.93 -16.57 14.74
CA LEU A 56 -21.20 -17.28 14.52
C LEU A 56 -21.15 -18.77 14.95
N LEU A 57 -20.00 -19.42 14.78
CA LEU A 57 -19.79 -20.82 15.18
C LEU A 57 -19.36 -20.98 16.64
N SER A 58 -18.99 -19.89 17.33
CA SER A 58 -18.54 -19.92 18.70
C SER A 58 -19.66 -20.21 19.71
N GLN A 59 -19.25 -20.64 20.91
CA GLN A 59 -20.16 -20.72 22.06
C GLN A 59 -20.62 -19.34 22.53
N GLU A 60 -19.78 -18.31 22.38
CA GLU A 60 -20.08 -16.92 22.77
C GLU A 60 -21.34 -16.39 22.06
N PHE A 61 -21.47 -16.64 20.76
CA PHE A 61 -22.68 -16.26 20.01
C PHE A 61 -23.95 -16.91 20.57
N SER A 62 -23.85 -18.17 21.01
CA SER A 62 -25.00 -18.90 21.57
C SER A 62 -25.36 -18.42 22.99
N ASN A 63 -24.39 -17.84 23.70
CA ASN A 63 -24.58 -17.25 25.03
C ASN A 63 -25.12 -15.81 24.97
N GLU A 64 -24.65 -15.01 24.01
CA GLU A 64 -25.05 -13.62 23.84
C GLU A 64 -26.39 -13.45 23.12
N PHE A 65 -26.72 -14.37 22.20
CA PHE A 65 -27.93 -14.31 21.41
C PHE A 65 -28.80 -15.53 21.66
N SER A 66 -30.04 -15.31 22.10
CA SER A 66 -31.10 -16.33 22.10
C SER A 66 -31.64 -16.58 20.70
N ALA A 67 -30.76 -16.69 19.71
CA ALA A 67 -31.13 -16.93 18.32
C ALA A 67 -31.67 -18.35 18.18
N THR A 68 -32.78 -18.48 17.45
CA THR A 68 -33.29 -19.80 17.06
C THR A 68 -32.29 -20.50 16.14
N THR A 69 -32.33 -21.84 16.11
CA THR A 69 -31.50 -22.64 15.20
C THR A 69 -31.69 -22.20 13.73
N THR A 70 -32.90 -21.78 13.37
CA THR A 70 -33.25 -21.24 12.06
C THR A 70 -32.52 -19.94 11.73
N GLU A 71 -32.54 -18.95 12.64
CA GLU A 71 -31.86 -17.66 12.44
C GLU A 71 -30.34 -17.83 12.34
N LYS A 72 -29.75 -18.70 13.18
CA LYS A 72 -28.32 -19.03 13.10
C LYS A 72 -27.94 -19.64 11.75
N ASN A 73 -28.78 -20.53 11.22
CA ASN A 73 -28.57 -21.15 9.92
C ASN A 73 -28.66 -20.12 8.78
N GLU A 74 -29.59 -19.16 8.84
CA GLU A 74 -29.68 -18.07 7.86
C GLU A 74 -28.44 -17.17 7.86
N LEU A 75 -27.93 -16.82 9.05
CA LEU A 75 -26.69 -16.04 9.17
C LEU A 75 -25.49 -16.80 8.59
N LEU A 76 -25.39 -18.11 8.84
CA LEU A 76 -24.32 -18.94 8.29
C LEU A 76 -24.43 -19.09 6.76
N LEU A 77 -25.65 -19.16 6.21
CA LEU A 77 -25.89 -19.14 4.77
C LEU A 77 -25.43 -17.81 4.15
N ASN A 78 -25.80 -16.67 4.75
CA ASN A 78 -25.38 -15.35 4.30
C ASN A 78 -23.86 -15.18 4.34
N PHE A 79 -23.22 -15.63 5.42
CA PHE A 79 -21.76 -15.70 5.53
C PHE A 79 -21.15 -16.52 4.38
N ASN A 80 -21.67 -17.71 4.12
CA ASN A 80 -21.18 -18.60 3.06
C ASN A 80 -21.36 -18.01 1.65
N HIS A 81 -22.45 -17.28 1.40
CA HIS A 81 -22.64 -16.55 0.15
C HIS A 81 -21.57 -15.47 -0.07
N LEU A 82 -21.28 -14.68 0.98
CA LEU A 82 -20.23 -13.67 0.94
C LEU A 82 -18.84 -14.30 0.78
N TRP A 83 -18.58 -15.40 1.48
CA TRP A 83 -17.34 -16.16 1.39
C TRP A 83 -17.08 -16.63 -0.04
N ARG A 84 -18.03 -17.35 -0.65
CA ARG A 84 -17.91 -17.85 -2.03
C ARG A 84 -17.59 -16.76 -3.06
N ARG A 85 -18.14 -15.56 -2.87
CA ARG A 85 -17.87 -14.43 -3.76
C ARG A 85 -16.43 -13.94 -3.62
N LYS A 86 -15.92 -13.84 -2.40
CA LYS A 86 -14.58 -13.32 -2.11
C LYS A 86 -13.48 -14.38 -2.23
N SER A 87 -13.79 -15.66 -2.03
CA SER A 87 -12.82 -16.77 -2.12
C SER A 87 -12.28 -16.95 -3.55
N LYS A 88 -13.10 -16.72 -4.58
CA LYS A 88 -12.63 -16.69 -5.97
C LYS A 88 -11.55 -15.65 -6.22
N TRP A 89 -11.64 -14.51 -5.53
CA TRP A 89 -10.62 -13.47 -5.65
C TRP A 89 -9.32 -13.87 -4.94
N ILE A 90 -9.40 -14.40 -3.71
CA ILE A 90 -8.19 -14.79 -2.97
C ILE A 90 -7.43 -15.94 -3.66
N ILE A 91 -8.15 -16.89 -4.27
CA ILE A 91 -7.58 -17.96 -5.10
C ILE A 91 -6.69 -17.39 -6.22
N LYS A 92 -7.16 -16.36 -6.93
CA LYS A 92 -6.37 -15.71 -7.99
C LYS A 92 -5.07 -15.11 -7.44
N ILE A 93 -5.13 -14.53 -6.25
CA ILE A 93 -3.96 -13.94 -5.59
C ILE A 93 -2.95 -15.03 -5.18
N PHE A 94 -3.43 -16.14 -4.60
CA PHE A 94 -2.55 -17.28 -4.29
C PHE A 94 -1.83 -17.81 -5.53
N HIS A 95 -2.53 -17.98 -6.65
CA HIS A 95 -1.93 -18.40 -7.91
C HIS A 95 -0.91 -17.38 -8.45
N MET A 96 -1.23 -16.08 -8.38
CA MET A 96 -0.34 -15.02 -8.83
C MET A 96 1.01 -15.03 -8.07
N TYR A 97 0.98 -15.32 -6.76
CA TYR A 97 2.18 -15.42 -5.93
C TYR A 97 2.75 -16.83 -5.82
N LYS A 98 2.16 -17.84 -6.48
CA LYS A 98 2.55 -19.26 -6.40
C LYS A 98 2.65 -19.77 -4.97
N ILE A 99 1.79 -19.29 -4.08
CA ILE A 99 1.74 -19.72 -2.68
C ILE A 99 0.86 -20.98 -2.61
N LEU A 100 1.36 -22.01 -1.91
CA LEU A 100 0.59 -23.23 -1.68
C LEU A 100 -0.52 -22.97 -0.65
N TYR A 101 -1.72 -23.47 -0.92
CA TYR A 101 -2.87 -23.35 -0.02
C TYR A 101 -3.80 -24.56 -0.17
N SER A 102 -4.61 -24.80 0.85
CA SER A 102 -5.62 -25.88 0.86
C SER A 102 -6.79 -25.54 -0.07
N ILE A 103 -6.65 -25.79 -1.38
CA ILE A 103 -7.64 -25.46 -2.43
C ILE A 103 -9.07 -25.86 -2.06
N HIS A 104 -9.26 -27.01 -1.41
CA HIS A 104 -10.57 -27.53 -1.04
C HIS A 104 -11.34 -26.59 -0.10
N LEU A 105 -10.68 -25.93 0.85
CA LEU A 105 -11.33 -25.00 1.80
C LEU A 105 -11.84 -23.72 1.12
N PHE A 106 -11.22 -23.31 0.02
CA PHE A 106 -11.58 -22.07 -0.68
C PHE A 106 -12.70 -22.26 -1.71
N ASN A 107 -13.01 -23.51 -2.06
CA ASN A 107 -14.08 -23.87 -2.99
C ASN A 107 -15.37 -24.28 -2.28
N ASN A 108 -15.29 -24.67 -1.00
CA ASN A 108 -16.42 -25.18 -0.23
C ASN A 108 -17.04 -24.12 0.68
N SER A 109 -18.25 -24.42 1.18
CA SER A 109 -18.83 -23.70 2.31
C SER A 109 -18.03 -23.99 3.57
N LEU A 110 -17.79 -22.98 4.39
CA LEU A 110 -17.07 -23.11 5.66
C LEU A 110 -18.11 -23.23 6.78
N ASN A 111 -18.27 -24.45 7.30
CA ASN A 111 -19.27 -24.77 8.30
C ASN A 111 -18.68 -25.24 9.63
N SER A 112 -17.38 -25.58 9.66
CA SER A 112 -16.65 -25.93 10.88
C SER A 112 -15.80 -24.73 11.33
N TYR A 113 -15.62 -24.62 12.65
CA TYR A 113 -14.78 -23.59 13.25
C TYR A 113 -13.31 -23.77 12.80
N GLU A 114 -12.83 -25.01 12.79
CA GLU A 114 -11.48 -25.39 12.40
C GLU A 114 -11.20 -25.02 10.92
N ASP A 115 -12.17 -25.26 10.03
CA ASP A 115 -12.04 -24.90 8.62
C ASP A 115 -11.84 -23.38 8.44
N ILE A 116 -12.64 -22.58 9.15
CA ILE A 116 -12.55 -21.11 9.10
C ILE A 116 -11.21 -20.65 9.67
N GLU A 117 -10.74 -21.24 10.77
CA GLU A 117 -9.47 -20.91 11.40
C GLU A 117 -8.28 -21.23 10.48
N HIS A 118 -8.27 -22.40 9.85
CA HIS A 118 -7.25 -22.77 8.86
C HIS A 118 -7.22 -21.82 7.66
N VAL A 119 -8.39 -21.43 7.15
CA VAL A 119 -8.49 -20.42 6.09
C VAL A 119 -7.94 -19.07 6.57
N LEU A 120 -8.28 -18.65 7.78
CA LEU A 120 -7.81 -17.37 8.34
C LEU A 120 -6.29 -17.36 8.46
N ILE A 121 -5.66 -18.44 8.93
CA ILE A 121 -4.21 -18.59 8.99
C ILE A 121 -3.57 -18.43 7.60
N ASN A 122 -4.12 -19.12 6.59
CA ASN A 122 -3.63 -18.99 5.21
C ASN A 122 -3.73 -17.55 4.68
N ILE A 123 -4.83 -16.84 5.00
CA ILE A 123 -5.01 -15.44 4.63
C ILE A 123 -4.03 -14.51 5.36
N CYS A 124 -3.79 -14.74 6.66
CA CYS A 124 -2.80 -14.01 7.43
C CYS A 124 -1.38 -14.19 6.86
N ASN A 125 -1.02 -15.42 6.48
CA ASN A 125 0.26 -15.74 5.84
C ASN A 125 0.40 -15.01 4.49
N LEU A 126 -0.66 -15.01 3.68
CA LEU A 126 -0.68 -14.27 2.42
C LEU A 126 -0.50 -12.76 2.63
N LYS A 127 -1.20 -12.18 3.60
CA LYS A 127 -1.07 -10.76 3.96
C LYS A 127 0.34 -10.42 4.38
N HIS A 128 0.96 -11.26 5.22
CA HIS A 128 2.33 -11.08 5.65
C HIS A 128 3.27 -11.08 4.44
N HIS A 129 3.16 -12.08 3.56
CA HIS A 129 3.97 -12.17 2.35
C HIS A 129 3.84 -10.91 1.46
N ILE A 130 2.62 -10.45 1.18
CA ILE A 130 2.39 -9.25 0.37
C ILE A 130 2.95 -8.01 1.07
N THR A 131 2.87 -7.93 2.40
CA THR A 131 3.39 -6.80 3.18
C THR A 131 4.92 -6.73 3.07
N GLU A 132 5.61 -7.86 3.14
CA GLU A 132 7.07 -7.91 2.96
C GLU A 132 7.48 -7.52 1.52
N LEU A 133 6.73 -7.96 0.51
CA LEU A 133 6.94 -7.51 -0.87
C LEU A 133 6.78 -6.00 -1.03
N ILE A 134 5.73 -5.42 -0.45
CA ILE A 134 5.50 -3.97 -0.46
C ILE A 134 6.68 -3.22 0.18
N LYS A 135 7.18 -3.70 1.33
CA LYS A 135 8.32 -3.07 2.02
C LYS A 135 9.56 -3.05 1.13
N LYS A 136 9.87 -4.17 0.49
CA LYS A 136 11.01 -4.31 -0.42
C LYS A 136 10.88 -3.39 -1.63
N GLU A 137 9.79 -3.52 -2.38
CA GLU A 137 9.55 -2.71 -3.60
C GLU A 137 9.50 -1.21 -3.30
N ARG A 138 8.95 -0.82 -2.14
CA ARG A 138 8.95 0.57 -1.71
C ARG A 138 10.34 1.10 -1.43
N SER A 139 11.17 0.33 -0.72
CA SER A 139 12.56 0.69 -0.46
C SER A 139 13.35 0.87 -1.77
N ASP A 140 13.16 -0.04 -2.72
CA ASP A 140 13.80 0.02 -4.03
C ASP A 140 13.33 1.26 -4.81
N TRP A 141 12.03 1.54 -4.79
CA TRP A 141 11.47 2.72 -5.45
C TRP A 141 11.96 4.04 -4.82
N ASP A 142 12.01 4.12 -3.49
CA ASP A 142 12.51 5.30 -2.78
C ASP A 142 13.97 5.59 -3.15
N LEU A 143 14.81 4.54 -3.24
CA LEU A 143 16.21 4.65 -3.69
C LEU A 143 16.31 5.15 -5.14
N GLN A 144 15.47 4.63 -6.04
CA GLN A 144 15.41 5.09 -7.43
C GLN A 144 15.01 6.56 -7.53
N GLN A 145 14.02 7.01 -6.74
CA GLN A 145 13.61 8.41 -6.72
C GLN A 145 14.73 9.32 -6.22
N ILE A 146 15.42 8.93 -5.13
CA ILE A 146 16.57 9.69 -4.61
C ILE A 146 17.63 9.86 -5.71
N ASN A 147 18.02 8.76 -6.36
CA ASN A 147 19.01 8.80 -7.45
C ASN A 147 18.56 9.68 -8.62
N PHE A 148 17.29 9.59 -9.02
CA PHE A 148 16.73 10.43 -10.06
C PHE A 148 16.86 11.93 -9.73
N PHE A 149 16.50 12.34 -8.51
CA PHE A 149 16.58 13.74 -8.10
C PHE A 149 18.02 14.22 -7.95
N ILE A 150 18.94 13.37 -7.47
CA ILE A 150 20.38 13.68 -7.41
C ILE A 150 20.92 13.90 -8.82
N ASN A 151 20.66 12.99 -9.75
CA ASN A 151 21.14 13.09 -11.13
C ASN A 151 20.59 14.33 -11.82
N ARG A 152 19.28 14.58 -11.69
CA ARG A 152 18.65 15.80 -12.22
C ARG A 152 19.32 17.06 -11.66
N ARG A 153 19.58 17.11 -10.35
CA ARG A 153 20.24 18.26 -9.72
C ARG A 153 21.66 18.44 -10.24
N ASN A 154 22.43 17.37 -10.39
CA ASN A 154 23.79 17.41 -10.94
C ASN A 154 23.80 17.90 -12.39
N ASP A 155 22.85 17.43 -13.20
CA ASP A 155 22.68 17.88 -14.58
C ASP A 155 22.28 19.35 -14.67
N ASP A 156 21.39 19.81 -13.79
CA ASP A 156 21.02 21.21 -13.70
C ASP A 156 22.21 22.06 -13.26
N ILE A 157 23.02 21.64 -12.28
CA ILE A 157 24.25 22.38 -11.89
C ILE A 157 25.22 22.51 -13.06
N LYS A 158 25.47 21.41 -13.79
CA LYS A 158 26.42 21.42 -14.93
C LYS A 158 25.91 22.26 -16.11
N ASN A 159 24.61 22.19 -16.40
CA ASN A 159 24.07 22.69 -17.66
C ASN A 159 23.25 23.97 -17.53
N ASN A 160 22.81 24.39 -16.33
CA ASN A 160 21.94 25.57 -16.21
C ASN A 160 22.60 26.83 -16.76
N GLN A 161 23.87 27.06 -16.44
CA GLN A 161 24.59 28.25 -16.90
C GLN A 161 24.68 28.26 -18.43
N LYS A 162 24.95 27.10 -19.05
CA LYS A 162 24.97 26.94 -20.50
C LYS A 162 23.59 27.14 -21.13
N ARG A 163 22.53 26.55 -20.55
CA ARG A 163 21.14 26.76 -21.01
C ARG A 163 20.71 28.22 -20.90
N ALA A 164 21.08 28.90 -19.81
CA ALA A 164 20.78 30.31 -19.59
C ALA A 164 21.50 31.20 -20.60
N LEU A 165 22.80 30.98 -20.82
CA LEU A 165 23.58 31.70 -21.82
C LEU A 165 23.04 31.48 -23.23
N ASN A 166 22.75 30.24 -23.61
CA ASN A 166 22.13 29.93 -24.91
C ASN A 166 20.77 30.63 -25.04
N SER A 167 19.94 30.66 -23.99
CA SER A 167 18.67 31.37 -24.02
C SER A 167 18.83 32.88 -24.19
N ILE A 168 19.92 33.49 -23.71
CA ILE A 168 20.22 34.90 -23.93
C ILE A 168 20.73 35.13 -25.36
N LEU A 169 21.63 34.27 -25.85
CA LEU A 169 22.29 34.41 -27.15
C LEU A 169 21.36 34.06 -28.33
N GLU A 170 20.45 33.10 -28.17
CA GLU A 170 19.48 32.68 -29.19
C GLU A 170 18.25 33.60 -29.26
N ARG A 171 18.11 34.57 -28.34
CA ARG A 171 17.05 35.57 -28.43
C ARG A 171 17.35 36.56 -29.54
N ASN A 172 16.45 36.64 -30.53
CA ASN A 172 16.43 37.78 -31.43
C ASN A 172 16.22 39.07 -30.61
N PRO A 173 17.09 40.08 -30.75
CA PRO A 173 16.98 41.33 -30.01
C PRO A 173 15.64 42.00 -30.33
N ARG A 174 14.78 42.16 -29.32
CA ARG A 174 13.56 42.96 -29.46
C ARG A 174 13.93 44.43 -29.34
N LYS A 175 13.52 45.24 -30.33
CA LYS A 175 13.74 46.69 -30.34
C LYS A 175 13.05 47.29 -29.11
N ILE A 176 13.83 47.81 -28.17
CA ILE A 176 13.29 48.55 -27.01
C ILE A 176 13.04 49.98 -27.50
N THR A 177 11.78 50.35 -27.68
CA THR A 177 11.38 51.75 -27.85
C THR A 177 11.37 52.40 -26.47
N LEU A 178 12.41 53.18 -26.18
CA LEU A 178 12.40 54.08 -25.04
C LEU A 178 11.52 55.27 -25.39
N ASP A 179 10.33 55.34 -24.80
CA ASP A 179 9.52 56.56 -24.86
C ASP A 179 10.34 57.70 -24.24
N ARG A 180 10.58 58.74 -25.03
CA ARG A 180 11.36 59.89 -24.58
C ARG A 180 10.63 60.52 -23.39
N LEU A 181 11.34 60.65 -22.27
CA LEU A 181 10.90 61.46 -21.12
C LEU A 181 10.57 62.87 -21.61
N LYS A 182 9.33 63.30 -21.42
CA LYS A 182 8.95 64.70 -21.59
C LYS A 182 9.53 65.49 -20.41
N TYR A 183 10.45 66.40 -20.70
CA TYR A 183 10.84 67.49 -19.82
C TYR A 183 9.75 68.56 -19.81
#